data_AF-A0A7S4I806-F1
#
_entry.id   AF-A0A7S4I806-F1
#
_cell.length_a   1.000
_cell.length_b   1.000
_cell.length_c   1.000
_cell.angle_alpha   90.00
_cell.angle_beta   90.00
_cell.angle_gamma   90.00
#
_symmetry.space_group_name_H-M   'P 1'
#
loop_
_entity.id
_entity.type
_entity.pdbx_description
1 polymer ?
#
loop_
_entity_poly.entity_id
_entity_poly.type
_entity_poly.pdbx_seq_one_letter_code
_entity_poly.pdbx_strand_id
1 'polypeptide(L)'
;MMIAASYSLMVEGCDFDEPDDISHLSSTARTFLGAGLGLAFIVGTKHFLEQHEELHIGSLAGADFRRVLLIIFVMTLHSFSEGVGIGVSFGGENGSELGVFISASLAVHNVPEGLAVAVVLLPRRVSKLTAALWCILTSIPQPIMAVPAFLFVHYFIPILPVGLGFAGGAMAWVAFFELLSEAFEDTKSTPLTVVISTASLGVMMALQNSIDENSRT
;
A
#
# COMPACT_ATOMS: atom_id res chain seq x y z
N MET A 1 8.36 -5.79 -4.43
CA MET A 1 6.97 -5.28 -4.47
C MET A 1 6.73 -4.22 -3.38
N MET A 2 6.41 -4.59 -2.12
CA MET A 2 5.99 -3.60 -1.10
C MET A 2 7.02 -2.52 -0.76
N ILE A 3 8.33 -2.83 -0.81
CA ILE A 3 9.39 -1.81 -0.62
C ILE A 3 9.36 -0.78 -1.76
N ALA A 4 9.14 -1.22 -3.01
CA ALA A 4 9.02 -0.32 -4.16
C ALA A 4 7.77 0.55 -4.05
N ALA A 5 6.62 -0.04 -3.71
CA ALA A 5 5.37 0.70 -3.51
C ALA A 5 5.49 1.73 -2.38
N SER A 6 6.10 1.35 -1.25
CA SER A 6 6.41 2.27 -0.15
C SER A 6 7.26 3.46 -0.61
N TYR A 7 8.31 3.20 -1.39
CA TYR A 7 9.14 4.26 -1.96
C TYR A 7 8.34 5.18 -2.89
N SER A 8 7.52 4.63 -3.79
CA SER A 8 6.68 5.42 -4.70
C SER A 8 5.71 6.32 -3.94
N LEU A 9 5.01 5.81 -2.93
CA LEU A 9 4.11 6.64 -2.10
C LEU A 9 4.84 7.77 -1.38
N MET A 10 6.06 7.50 -0.91
CA MET A 10 6.89 8.52 -0.28
C MET A 10 7.29 9.61 -1.26
N VAL A 11 7.69 9.25 -2.48
CA VAL A 11 8.04 10.21 -3.54
C VAL A 11 6.80 11.00 -3.96
N GLU A 12 5.70 10.33 -4.28
CA GLU A 12 4.44 10.94 -4.69
C GLU A 12 3.93 11.92 -3.64
N GLY A 13 3.95 11.55 -2.36
CA GLY A 13 3.57 12.46 -1.28
C GLY A 13 4.53 13.63 -1.07
N CYS A 14 5.83 13.45 -1.32
CA CYS A 14 6.82 14.53 -1.20
C CYS A 14 6.72 15.54 -2.33
N ASP A 15 6.46 15.05 -3.55
CA ASP A 15 6.36 15.82 -4.78
C ASP A 15 4.91 16.29 -5.05
N PHE A 16 3.96 15.95 -4.18
CA PHE A 16 2.57 16.37 -4.30
C PHE A 16 2.47 17.91 -4.26
N ASP A 17 2.00 18.47 -5.36
CA ASP A 17 1.85 19.91 -5.57
C ASP A 17 0.54 20.16 -6.30
N GLU A 18 -0.47 20.64 -5.56
CA GLU A 18 -1.79 20.96 -6.11
C GLU A 18 -2.07 22.45 -5.85
N PRO A 19 -2.49 23.24 -6.86
CA PRO A 19 -2.66 24.70 -6.72
C PRO A 19 -3.63 25.13 -5.62
N ASP A 20 -4.63 24.29 -5.34
CA ASP A 20 -5.67 24.52 -4.34
C ASP A 20 -5.29 24.04 -2.93
N ASP A 21 -4.04 23.62 -2.70
CA ASP A 21 -3.59 23.18 -1.40
C ASP A 21 -3.42 24.35 -0.41
N ILE A 22 -4.34 24.42 0.55
CA ILE A 22 -4.37 25.46 1.60
C ILE A 22 -3.42 25.19 2.77
N SER A 23 -2.63 24.12 2.73
CA SER A 23 -1.79 23.71 3.85
C SER A 23 -0.59 24.63 4.06
N HIS A 24 -0.34 25.03 5.31
CA HIS A 24 0.84 25.81 5.68
C HIS A 24 2.13 24.98 5.80
N LEU A 25 2.01 23.65 5.90
CA LEU A 25 3.13 22.72 5.96
C LEU A 25 3.44 22.19 4.56
N SER A 26 4.73 22.08 4.22
CA SER A 26 5.14 21.48 2.95
C SER A 26 4.63 20.04 2.80
N SER A 27 4.38 19.62 1.56
CA SER A 27 3.96 18.25 1.23
C SER A 27 4.96 17.23 1.75
N THR A 28 6.26 17.48 1.60
CA THR A 28 7.34 16.68 2.20
C THR A 28 7.16 16.50 3.71
N ALA A 29 6.95 17.59 4.47
CA ALA A 29 6.80 17.50 5.92
C ALA A 29 5.55 16.69 6.32
N ARG A 30 4.44 16.90 5.63
CA ARG A 30 3.19 16.15 5.82
C ARG A 30 3.37 14.66 5.52
N THR A 31 4.10 14.32 4.46
CA THR A 31 4.40 12.94 4.09
C THR A 31 5.27 12.24 5.12
N PHE A 32 6.33 12.89 5.63
CA PHE A 32 7.14 12.31 6.71
C PHE A 32 6.37 12.19 8.03
N LEU A 33 5.49 13.14 8.35
CA LEU A 33 4.57 13.03 9.49
C LEU A 33 3.65 11.81 9.32
N GLY A 34 3.05 11.66 8.14
CA GLY A 34 2.27 10.49 7.77
C GLY A 34 3.06 9.19 7.97
N ALA A 35 4.27 9.11 7.42
CA ALA A 35 5.14 7.94 7.53
C ALA A 35 5.46 7.56 8.97
N GLY A 36 5.74 8.55 9.82
CA GLY A 36 5.92 8.34 11.26
C GLY A 36 4.67 7.79 11.93
N LEU A 37 3.49 8.33 11.60
CA LEU A 37 2.21 7.84 12.10
C LEU A 37 1.90 6.42 11.62
N GLY A 38 2.18 6.09 10.36
CA GLY A 38 1.99 4.76 9.79
C GLY A 38 2.88 3.72 10.45
N LEU A 39 4.14 4.06 10.68
CA LEU A 39 5.08 3.20 11.42
C LEU A 39 4.60 3.00 12.87
N ALA A 40 4.25 4.07 13.57
CA ALA A 40 3.74 3.99 14.94
C ALA A 40 2.47 3.15 15.03
N PHE A 41 1.56 3.32 14.06
CA PHE A 41 0.33 2.56 13.96
C PHE A 41 0.59 1.06 13.79
N ILE A 42 1.48 0.66 12.89
CA ILE A 42 1.77 -0.77 12.67
C ILE A 42 2.51 -1.38 13.85
N VAL A 43 3.48 -0.68 14.43
CA VAL A 43 4.15 -1.14 15.66
C VAL A 43 3.15 -1.31 16.80
N GLY A 44 2.25 -0.34 16.98
CA GLY A 44 1.19 -0.40 17.99
C GLY A 44 0.21 -1.56 17.73
N THR A 45 -0.20 -1.75 16.47
CA THR A 45 -1.07 -2.84 16.05
C THR A 45 -0.43 -4.18 16.31
N LYS A 46 0.84 -4.37 15.91
CA LYS A 46 1.60 -5.59 16.20
C LYS A 46 1.67 -5.86 17.69
N HIS A 47 2.05 -4.85 18.49
CA HIS A 47 2.14 -5.00 19.94
C HIS A 47 0.79 -5.38 20.57
N PHE A 48 -0.31 -4.78 20.09
CA PHE A 48 -1.66 -5.11 20.53
C PHE A 48 -2.07 -6.54 20.14
N LEU A 49 -1.77 -6.98 18.92
CA LEU A 49 -2.04 -8.35 18.45
C LEU A 49 -1.19 -9.40 19.20
N GLU A 50 0.03 -9.05 19.60
CA GLU A 50 0.89 -9.93 20.41
C GLU A 50 0.29 -10.18 21.80
N GLN A 51 -0.45 -9.22 22.35
CA GLN A 51 -1.13 -9.36 23.64
C GLN A 51 -2.44 -10.14 23.58
N HIS A 52 -3.03 -10.34 22.40
CA HIS A 52 -4.33 -11.00 22.21
C HIS A 52 -4.16 -12.28 21.37
N GLU A 53 -3.71 -13.37 22.02
CA GLU A 53 -3.35 -14.65 21.38
C GLU A 53 -4.54 -15.53 20.90
N GLU A 54 -5.79 -15.16 21.16
CA GLU A 54 -6.97 -16.02 20.89
C GLU A 54 -7.73 -15.70 19.58
N LEU A 55 -7.12 -15.03 18.61
CA LEU A 55 -7.78 -14.74 17.33
C LEU A 55 -7.41 -15.77 16.26
N HIS A 56 -8.44 -16.41 15.68
CA HIS A 56 -8.32 -17.43 14.64
C HIS A 56 -9.10 -17.00 13.39
N ILE A 57 -8.50 -17.11 12.19
CA ILE A 57 -9.22 -17.06 10.91
C ILE A 57 -9.03 -18.41 10.19
N GLY A 58 -10.09 -19.22 10.14
CA GLY A 58 -10.04 -20.54 9.52
C GLY A 58 -9.03 -21.46 10.21
N SER A 59 -8.01 -21.93 9.46
CA SER A 59 -6.91 -22.74 9.97
C SER A 59 -5.67 -21.94 10.41
N LEU A 60 -5.70 -20.62 10.30
CA LEU A 60 -4.58 -19.76 10.69
C LEU A 60 -4.64 -19.49 12.20
N ALA A 61 -3.52 -19.76 12.89
CA ALA A 61 -3.35 -19.46 14.30
C ALA A 61 -1.94 -18.92 14.58
N GLY A 62 -1.77 -18.22 15.71
CA GLY A 62 -0.46 -17.77 16.18
C GLY A 62 0.23 -16.77 15.25
N ALA A 63 1.52 -17.00 14.96
CA ALA A 63 2.36 -16.07 14.19
C ALA A 63 1.88 -15.86 12.75
N ASP A 64 1.46 -16.93 12.06
CA ASP A 64 0.97 -16.83 10.68
C ASP A 64 -0.31 -16.02 10.57
N PHE A 65 -1.21 -16.17 11.55
CA PHE A 65 -2.43 -15.37 11.61
C PHE A 65 -2.12 -13.88 11.76
N ARG A 66 -1.28 -13.53 12.73
CA ARG A 66 -0.90 -12.13 13.00
C ARG A 66 -0.26 -11.49 11.77
N ARG A 67 0.64 -12.21 11.10
CA ARG A 67 1.31 -11.70 9.91
C ARG A 67 0.36 -11.49 8.75
N VAL A 68 -0.52 -12.46 8.48
CA VAL A 68 -1.57 -12.33 7.46
C VAL A 68 -2.47 -11.14 7.76
N LEU A 69 -2.87 -10.96 9.03
CA LEU A 69 -3.72 -9.84 9.44
C LEU A 69 -3.01 -8.49 9.25
N LEU A 70 -1.74 -8.37 9.63
CA LEU A 70 -0.93 -7.16 9.41
C LEU A 70 -0.81 -6.83 7.93
N ILE A 71 -0.58 -7.84 7.08
CA ILE A 71 -0.49 -7.64 5.63
C ILE A 71 -1.84 -7.19 5.08
N ILE A 72 -2.95 -7.88 5.39
CA ILE A 72 -4.30 -7.48 4.97
C ILE A 72 -4.58 -6.04 5.40
N PHE A 73 -4.24 -5.69 6.64
CA PHE A 73 -4.47 -4.35 7.16
C PHE A 73 -3.68 -3.28 6.39
N VAL A 74 -2.39 -3.51 6.18
CA VAL A 74 -1.52 -2.59 5.42
C VAL A 74 -1.97 -2.45 3.97
N MET A 75 -2.32 -3.56 3.31
CA MET A 75 -2.82 -3.51 1.92
C MET A 75 -4.15 -2.78 1.82
N THR A 76 -5.03 -2.94 2.81
CA THR A 76 -6.29 -2.18 2.91
C THR A 76 -6.03 -0.67 3.01
N LEU A 77 -5.04 -0.26 3.81
CA LEU A 77 -4.64 1.15 3.94
C LEU A 77 -4.02 1.69 2.64
N HIS A 78 -3.23 0.87 1.94
CA HIS A 78 -2.65 1.24 0.66
C HIS A 78 -3.75 1.50 -0.39
N SER A 79 -4.68 0.55 -0.53
CA SER A 79 -5.87 0.68 -1.38
C SER A 79 -6.76 1.87 -0.97
N PHE A 80 -6.81 2.21 0.32
CA PHE A 80 -7.50 3.43 0.77
C PHE A 80 -6.84 4.69 0.18
N SER A 81 -5.51 4.82 0.29
CA SER A 81 -4.78 5.99 -0.24
C SER A 81 -4.91 6.11 -1.76
N GLU A 82 -4.88 4.99 -2.47
CA GLU A 82 -5.12 4.93 -3.91
C GLU A 82 -6.54 5.37 -4.29
N GLY A 83 -7.54 4.96 -3.53
CA GLY A 83 -8.92 5.42 -3.69
C GLY A 83 -9.02 6.95 -3.58
N VAL A 84 -8.35 7.54 -2.59
CA VAL A 84 -8.28 9.00 -2.46
C VAL A 84 -7.59 9.62 -3.68
N GLY A 85 -6.46 9.07 -4.13
CA GLY A 85 -5.77 9.51 -5.34
C GLY A 85 -6.65 9.51 -6.58
N ILE A 86 -7.43 8.44 -6.79
CA ILE A 86 -8.44 8.37 -7.87
C ILE A 86 -9.43 9.52 -7.73
N GLY A 87 -10.06 9.70 -6.57
CA GLY A 87 -11.06 10.74 -6.39
C GLY A 87 -10.52 12.16 -6.59
N VAL A 88 -9.33 12.44 -6.04
CA VAL A 88 -8.64 13.73 -6.22
C VAL A 88 -8.29 13.95 -7.70
N SER A 89 -7.81 12.93 -8.41
CA SER A 89 -7.47 13.05 -9.83
C SER A 89 -8.68 13.38 -10.74
N PHE A 90 -9.89 12.95 -10.37
CA PHE A 90 -11.13 13.33 -11.07
C PHE A 90 -11.62 14.74 -10.70
N GLY A 91 -11.32 15.21 -9.49
CA GLY A 91 -11.78 16.51 -8.96
C GLY A 91 -10.80 17.67 -9.14
N GLY A 92 -9.53 17.37 -9.45
CA GLY A 92 -8.45 18.34 -9.65
C GLY A 92 -8.41 18.97 -11.05
N GLU A 93 -7.31 19.67 -11.34
CA GLU A 93 -7.19 20.61 -12.47
C GLU A 93 -7.42 19.97 -13.86
N ASN A 94 -7.03 18.70 -14.04
CA ASN A 94 -7.18 17.95 -15.28
C ASN A 94 -8.47 17.11 -15.38
N GLY A 95 -9.29 17.14 -14.33
CA GLY A 95 -10.63 16.55 -14.28
C GLY A 95 -10.71 15.10 -14.78
N SER A 96 -11.68 14.82 -15.66
CA SER A 96 -12.00 13.45 -16.08
C SER A 96 -10.90 12.77 -16.89
N GLU A 97 -10.06 13.50 -17.61
CA GLU A 97 -9.01 12.91 -18.44
C GLU A 97 -7.93 12.26 -17.57
N LEU A 98 -7.40 13.02 -16.61
CA LEU A 98 -6.45 12.51 -15.62
C LEU A 98 -7.09 11.40 -14.77
N GLY A 99 -8.33 11.60 -14.32
CA GLY A 99 -9.04 10.60 -13.52
C GLY A 99 -9.19 9.24 -14.21
N VAL A 100 -9.54 9.23 -15.51
CA VAL A 100 -9.65 8.01 -16.31
C VAL A 100 -8.27 7.36 -16.51
N PHE A 101 -7.24 8.15 -16.81
CA PHE A 101 -5.88 7.65 -16.99
C PHE A 101 -5.33 7.00 -15.71
N ILE A 102 -5.46 7.68 -14.57
CA ILE A 102 -5.02 7.18 -13.26
C ILE A 102 -5.81 5.91 -12.89
N SER A 103 -7.13 5.91 -13.06
CA SER A 103 -7.95 4.73 -12.78
C SER A 103 -7.57 3.52 -13.63
N ALA A 104 -7.29 3.73 -14.92
CA ALA A 104 -6.86 2.64 -15.82
C ALA A 104 -5.48 2.11 -15.43
N SER A 105 -4.55 3.00 -15.07
CA SER A 105 -3.21 2.63 -14.61
C SER A 105 -3.26 1.83 -13.31
N LEU A 106 -4.06 2.26 -12.34
CA LEU A 106 -4.27 1.52 -11.08
C LEU A 106 -4.96 0.17 -11.29
N ALA A 107 -5.91 0.07 -12.22
CA ALA A 107 -6.54 -1.21 -12.53
C ALA A 107 -5.52 -2.27 -12.98
N VAL A 108 -4.50 -1.86 -13.75
CA VAL A 108 -3.38 -2.74 -14.14
C VAL A 108 -2.47 -3.02 -12.95
N HIS A 109 -2.18 -2.03 -12.11
CA HIS A 109 -1.34 -2.16 -10.91
C HIS A 109 -1.92 -3.15 -9.88
N ASN A 110 -3.23 -3.14 -9.71
CA ASN A 110 -3.94 -3.98 -8.74
C ASN A 110 -3.80 -5.49 -9.03
N VAL A 111 -3.48 -5.89 -10.28
CA VAL A 111 -3.31 -7.31 -10.62
C VAL A 111 -2.07 -7.91 -9.95
N PRO A 112 -0.85 -7.35 -10.12
CA PRO A 112 0.32 -7.72 -9.33
C PRO A 112 0.11 -7.64 -7.81
N GLU A 113 -0.64 -6.64 -7.34
CA GLU A 113 -0.90 -6.42 -5.91
C GLU A 113 -1.78 -7.52 -5.30
N GLY A 114 -2.90 -7.84 -5.96
CA GLY A 114 -3.76 -8.95 -5.56
C GLY A 114 -3.02 -10.28 -5.57
N LEU A 115 -2.12 -10.49 -6.55
CA LEU A 115 -1.25 -11.67 -6.57
C LEU A 115 -0.30 -11.69 -5.36
N ALA A 116 0.26 -10.56 -4.95
CA ALA A 116 1.12 -10.48 -3.78
C ALA A 116 0.38 -10.93 -2.49
N VAL A 117 -0.88 -10.53 -2.32
CA VAL A 117 -1.73 -11.01 -1.21
C VAL A 117 -1.97 -12.51 -1.30
N ALA A 118 -2.29 -13.02 -2.50
CA ALA A 118 -2.52 -14.45 -2.71
C ALA A 118 -1.29 -15.31 -2.40
N VAL A 119 -0.09 -14.86 -2.76
CA VAL A 119 1.19 -15.57 -2.51
C VAL A 119 1.47 -15.71 -1.02
N VAL A 120 1.01 -14.78 -0.18
CA VAL A 120 1.13 -14.87 1.28
C VAL A 120 0.13 -15.88 1.87
N LEU A 121 -1.11 -15.89 1.36
CA LEU A 121 -2.22 -16.68 1.91
C LEU A 121 -2.17 -18.16 1.51
N LEU A 122 -1.85 -18.45 0.25
CA LEU A 122 -1.94 -19.81 -0.31
C LEU A 122 -0.99 -20.83 0.35
N PRO A 123 0.29 -20.53 0.63
CA PRO A 123 1.19 -21.45 1.33
C PRO A 123 0.69 -21.83 2.73
N ARG A 124 -0.12 -20.96 3.35
CA ARG A 124 -0.68 -21.14 4.69
C ARG A 124 -2.00 -21.92 4.71
N ARG A 125 -2.27 -22.67 3.64
CA ARG A 125 -3.44 -23.56 3.47
C ARG A 125 -4.80 -22.84 3.53
N VAL A 126 -4.83 -21.53 3.29
CA VAL A 126 -6.07 -20.80 3.04
C VAL A 126 -6.69 -21.32 1.74
N SER A 127 -8.00 -21.55 1.72
CA SER A 127 -8.68 -22.05 0.53
C SER A 127 -8.54 -21.05 -0.64
N LYS A 128 -8.45 -21.52 -1.89
CA LYS A 128 -8.31 -20.65 -3.07
C LYS A 128 -9.41 -19.59 -3.15
N LEU A 129 -10.64 -19.96 -2.81
CA LEU A 129 -11.77 -19.04 -2.80
C LEU A 129 -11.61 -17.99 -1.70
N THR A 130 -11.22 -18.39 -0.49
CA THR A 130 -10.98 -17.46 0.61
C THR A 130 -9.83 -16.51 0.29
N ALA A 131 -8.74 -17.00 -0.32
CA ALA A 131 -7.63 -16.17 -0.76
C ALA A 131 -8.08 -15.14 -1.82
N ALA A 132 -8.85 -15.57 -2.83
CA ALA A 132 -9.41 -14.68 -3.83
C ALA A 132 -10.34 -13.61 -3.22
N LEU A 133 -11.18 -14.00 -2.25
CA LEU A 133 -12.01 -13.04 -1.53
C LEU A 133 -11.17 -12.03 -0.76
N TRP A 134 -10.10 -12.45 -0.08
CA TRP A 134 -9.20 -11.51 0.60
C TRP A 134 -8.51 -10.55 -0.37
N CYS A 135 -8.06 -11.02 -1.54
CA CYS A 135 -7.50 -10.15 -2.58
C CYS A 135 -8.50 -9.07 -3.03
N ILE A 136 -9.80 -9.40 -3.13
CA ILE A 136 -10.84 -8.43 -3.47
C ILE A 136 -11.11 -7.48 -2.30
N LEU A 137 -11.27 -8.03 -1.10
CA LEU A 137 -11.60 -7.27 0.11
C LEU A 137 -10.55 -6.20 0.41
N THR A 138 -9.27 -6.48 0.21
CA THR A 138 -8.19 -5.49 0.40
C THR A 138 -8.30 -4.31 -0.55
N SER A 139 -8.88 -4.48 -1.74
CA SER A 139 -9.03 -3.41 -2.75
C SER A 139 -10.39 -2.70 -2.71
N ILE A 140 -11.38 -3.20 -1.96
CA ILE A 140 -12.68 -2.52 -1.75
C ILE A 140 -12.56 -1.07 -1.24
N PRO A 141 -11.58 -0.69 -0.41
CA PRO A 141 -11.40 0.70 0.00
C PRO A 141 -11.26 1.69 -1.17
N GLN A 142 -10.69 1.27 -2.31
CA GLN A 142 -10.47 2.13 -3.47
C GLN A 142 -11.80 2.77 -3.97
N PRO A 143 -12.81 2.00 -4.41
CA PRO A 143 -14.07 2.58 -4.88
C PRO A 143 -14.86 3.27 -3.75
N ILE A 144 -14.72 2.84 -2.50
CA ILE A 144 -15.37 3.48 -1.35
C ILE A 144 -14.82 4.87 -1.12
N MET A 145 -13.50 5.07 -1.29
CA MET A 145 -12.84 6.35 -1.04
C MET A 145 -12.79 7.28 -2.24
N ALA A 146 -12.80 6.75 -3.47
CA ALA A 146 -12.80 7.56 -4.68
C ALA A 146 -13.99 8.51 -4.75
N VAL A 147 -15.19 8.06 -4.38
CA VAL A 147 -16.41 8.88 -4.43
C VAL A 147 -16.36 10.08 -3.46
N PRO A 148 -16.13 9.91 -2.15
CA PRO A 148 -16.02 11.05 -1.24
C PRO A 148 -14.80 11.92 -1.54
N ALA A 149 -13.68 11.34 -1.97
CA ALA A 149 -12.51 12.13 -2.36
C ALA A 149 -12.79 13.03 -3.58
N PHE A 150 -13.56 12.54 -4.55
CA PHE A 150 -14.04 13.35 -5.68
C PHE A 150 -15.02 14.44 -5.23
N LEU A 151 -16.04 14.10 -4.43
CA LEU A 151 -17.07 15.05 -4.00
C LEU A 151 -16.53 16.14 -3.06
N PHE A 152 -15.47 15.84 -2.30
CA PHE A 152 -14.89 16.72 -1.29
C PHE A 152 -13.40 16.98 -1.55
N VAL A 153 -13.01 17.11 -2.82
CA VAL A 153 -11.60 17.18 -3.24
C VAL A 153 -10.76 18.19 -2.45
N HIS A 154 -11.27 19.40 -2.20
CA HIS A 154 -10.56 20.43 -1.44
C HIS A 154 -10.26 20.06 0.02
N TYR A 155 -11.00 19.11 0.60
CA TYR A 155 -10.69 18.57 1.93
C TYR A 155 -9.64 17.46 1.88
N PHE A 156 -9.56 16.72 0.77
CA PHE A 156 -8.63 15.60 0.62
C PHE A 156 -7.26 16.02 0.10
N ILE A 157 -7.16 17.05 -0.75
CA ILE A 157 -5.87 17.64 -1.21
C ILE A 157 -4.88 17.84 -0.04
N PRO A 158 -5.23 18.56 1.04
CA PRO A 158 -4.26 18.82 2.11
C PRO A 158 -3.90 17.58 2.94
N ILE A 159 -4.75 16.55 2.92
CA ILE A 159 -4.62 15.32 3.71
C ILE A 159 -3.86 14.24 2.93
N LEU A 160 -3.94 14.26 1.60
CA LEU A 160 -3.40 13.21 0.73
C LEU A 160 -1.90 12.94 0.99
N PRO A 161 -1.00 13.92 1.10
CA PRO A 161 0.41 13.67 1.45
C PRO A 161 0.59 12.92 2.77
N VAL A 162 -0.21 13.24 3.79
CA VAL A 162 -0.20 12.53 5.07
C VAL A 162 -0.66 11.09 4.89
N GLY A 163 -1.71 10.85 4.09
CA GLY A 163 -2.22 9.52 3.78
C GLY A 163 -1.22 8.65 3.01
N LEU A 164 -0.60 9.20 1.97
CA LEU A 164 0.45 8.53 1.18
C LEU A 164 1.64 8.18 2.06
N GLY A 165 2.10 9.13 2.87
CA GLY A 165 3.14 8.90 3.87
C GLY A 165 2.77 7.79 4.85
N PHE A 166 1.55 7.83 5.39
CA PHE A 166 1.05 6.83 6.33
C PHE A 166 1.07 5.41 5.76
N ALA A 167 0.52 5.23 4.55
CA ALA A 167 0.58 3.95 3.86
C ALA A 167 2.03 3.55 3.56
N GLY A 168 2.85 4.48 3.07
CA GLY A 168 4.27 4.25 2.74
C GLY A 168 5.09 3.78 3.96
N GLY A 169 4.96 4.45 5.09
CA GLY A 169 5.65 4.10 6.34
C GLY A 169 5.19 2.76 6.92
N ALA A 170 3.89 2.48 6.89
CA ALA A 170 3.32 1.20 7.31
C ALA A 170 3.81 0.04 6.43
N MET A 171 3.79 0.21 5.10
CA MET A 171 4.26 -0.78 4.12
C MET A 171 5.76 -1.05 4.25
N ALA A 172 6.58 -0.02 4.44
CA ALA A 172 8.01 -0.20 4.70
C ALA A 172 8.25 -1.09 5.91
N TRP A 173 7.56 -0.80 7.03
CA TRP A 173 7.74 -1.57 8.25
C TRP A 173 7.38 -3.05 8.04
N VAL A 174 6.21 -3.36 7.47
CA VAL A 174 5.79 -4.75 7.20
C VAL A 174 6.74 -5.43 6.21
N ALA A 175 7.19 -4.73 5.18
CA ALA A 175 8.08 -5.31 4.20
C ALA A 175 9.44 -5.72 4.80
N PHE A 176 10.05 -4.86 5.63
CA PHE A 176 11.36 -5.16 6.22
C PHE A 176 11.29 -6.11 7.42
N PHE A 177 10.33 -5.91 8.32
CA PHE A 177 10.32 -6.63 9.59
C PHE A 177 9.48 -7.90 9.59
N GLU A 178 8.49 -8.02 8.70
CA GLU A 178 7.67 -9.23 8.59
C GLU A 178 8.06 -10.05 7.38
N LEU A 179 7.92 -9.49 6.17
CA LEU A 179 8.09 -10.25 4.93
C LEU A 179 9.55 -10.63 4.66
N LEU A 180 10.47 -9.67 4.77
CA LEU A 180 11.89 -9.95 4.53
C LEU A 180 12.46 -10.87 5.61
N SER A 181 12.04 -10.70 6.87
CA SER A 181 12.43 -11.61 7.96
C SER A 181 11.92 -13.04 7.72
N GLU A 182 10.65 -13.20 7.34
CA GLU A 182 10.08 -14.49 6.96
C GLU A 182 10.84 -15.13 5.79
N ALA A 183 11.17 -14.35 4.76
CA ALA A 183 11.90 -14.86 3.61
C ALA A 183 13.28 -15.43 4.00
N PHE A 184 13.98 -14.83 4.96
CA PHE A 184 15.24 -15.36 5.49
C PHE A 184 15.03 -16.66 6.29
N GLU A 185 13.96 -16.76 7.08
CA GLU A 185 13.61 -17.96 7.85
C GLU A 185 13.23 -19.14 6.94
N ASP A 186 12.43 -18.89 5.91
CA ASP A 186 11.92 -19.90 4.99
C ASP A 186 12.99 -20.42 4.04
N THR A 187 13.79 -19.52 3.44
CA THR A 187 14.77 -19.89 2.41
C THR A 187 16.01 -20.55 3.01
N LYS A 188 16.35 -20.25 4.28
CA LYS A 188 17.58 -20.68 4.98
C LYS A 188 18.89 -20.42 4.21
N SER A 189 18.84 -19.54 3.21
CA SER A 189 19.96 -19.11 2.38
C SER A 189 19.91 -17.61 2.21
N THR A 190 20.77 -16.92 2.94
CA THR A 190 20.96 -15.47 2.86
C THR A 190 21.23 -14.98 1.44
N PRO A 191 22.18 -15.55 0.66
CA PRO A 191 22.47 -15.02 -0.67
C PRO A 191 21.27 -15.15 -1.62
N LEU A 192 20.53 -16.27 -1.56
CA LEU A 192 19.36 -16.46 -2.41
C LEU A 192 18.25 -15.45 -2.07
N THR A 193 17.99 -15.24 -0.78
CA THR A 193 16.98 -14.29 -0.29
C THR A 193 17.31 -12.87 -0.74
N VAL A 194 18.58 -12.46 -0.63
CA VAL A 194 19.04 -11.13 -1.06
C VAL A 194 18.91 -10.97 -2.57
N VAL A 195 19.34 -11.95 -3.37
CA VAL A 195 19.25 -11.89 -4.83
C VAL A 195 17.81 -11.77 -5.30
N ILE A 196 16.90 -12.61 -4.80
CA ILE A 196 15.49 -12.59 -5.18
C ILE A 196 14.83 -11.28 -4.74
N SER A 197 15.07 -10.82 -3.51
CA SER A 197 14.48 -9.58 -3.00
C SER A 197 14.95 -8.36 -3.78
N THR A 198 16.25 -8.29 -4.11
CA THR A 198 16.83 -7.20 -4.89
C THR A 198 16.34 -7.23 -6.34
N ALA A 199 16.23 -8.42 -6.94
CA ALA A 199 15.67 -8.58 -8.29
C ALA A 199 14.19 -8.16 -8.33
N SER A 200 13.38 -8.56 -7.34
CA SER A 200 11.97 -8.17 -7.24
C SER A 200 11.82 -6.65 -7.06
N LEU A 201 12.68 -6.02 -6.26
CA LEU A 201 12.71 -4.57 -6.11
C LEU A 201 13.05 -3.89 -7.45
N GLY A 202 14.10 -4.35 -8.12
CA GLY A 202 14.55 -3.79 -9.40
C GLY A 202 13.52 -3.91 -10.52
N VAL A 203 12.86 -5.06 -10.65
CA VAL A 203 11.78 -5.26 -11.62
C VAL A 203 10.63 -4.28 -11.36
N MET A 204 10.25 -4.08 -10.09
CA MET A 204 9.16 -3.14 -9.78
C MET A 204 9.50 -1.70 -10.02
N MET A 205 10.70 -1.26 -9.63
CA MET A 205 11.14 0.09 -9.92
C MET A 205 11.22 0.35 -11.43
N ALA A 206 11.67 -0.63 -12.21
CA ALA A 206 11.70 -0.53 -13.67
C ALA A 206 10.29 -0.43 -14.27
N LEU A 207 9.34 -1.24 -13.78
CA LEU A 207 7.94 -1.18 -14.21
C LEU A 207 7.31 0.18 -13.86
N GLN A 208 7.54 0.68 -12.65
CA GLN A 208 7.04 1.98 -12.20
C GLN A 208 7.61 3.12 -13.04
N ASN A 209 8.92 3.16 -13.25
CA ASN A 209 9.54 4.17 -14.10
C ASN A 209 8.98 4.15 -15.52
N SER A 210 8.69 2.97 -16.07
CA SER A 210 8.09 2.84 -17.40
C SER A 210 6.65 3.35 -17.46
N ILE A 211 5.89 3.24 -16.37
CA ILE A 211 4.53 3.78 -16.27
C ILE A 211 4.60 5.31 -16.12
N ASP A 212 5.51 5.81 -15.28
CA ASP A 212 5.68 7.24 -15.04
C ASP A 212 6.13 7.99 -16.30
N GLU A 213 7.09 7.44 -17.06
CA GLU A 213 7.52 8.02 -18.35
C GLU A 213 6.35 8.12 -19.34
N ASN A 214 5.48 7.11 -19.39
CA ASN A 214 4.35 7.06 -20.30
C ASN A 214 3.13 7.89 -19.83
N SER A 215 3.13 8.35 -18.57
CA SER A 215 2.10 9.24 -18.00
C SER A 215 2.40 10.74 -18.19
N ARG A 216 3.68 11.07 -18.50
CA ARG A 216 4.16 12.45 -18.69
C ARG A 216 4.20 12.89 -20.16
N THR A 217 3.98 11.99 -21.10
CA THR A 217 3.98 12.21 -22.57
C THR A 217 2.57 12.21 -23.13
#